data_AF-H6NG90-F1
#
_entry.id   AF-H6NG90-F1
#
_cell.length_a   1.000
_cell.length_b   1.000
_cell.length_c   1.000
_cell.angle_alpha   90.00
_cell.angle_beta   90.00
_cell.angle_gamma   90.00
#
_symmetry.space_group_name_H-M   'P 1'
#
loop_
_entity.id
_entity.type
_entity.pdbx_description
1 polymer ?
#
loop_
_entity_poly.entity_id
_entity_poly.type
_entity_poly.pdbx_seq_one_letter_code
_entity_poly.pdbx_strand_id
1 'polypeptide(L)'
;MQVLSYLHLVLEAQDETDNDESRSELRSSLSGSLTELRPLMTRYLPPGIASALYPAEDAPPRLDWDAAARDAAAAWCAAWKADWDRACRLSHETFLSIKDALPEALQQFRETFSLHDARILSVNSVEDAIILSFDCAGCLTHAGALELRFRGVEMTEELTSALRSAVWLYDELELTDSGCFDWKALLHGFPHGLDCEDGILALHEIRIAARSFDYRHTD
;
A
#
# COMPACT_ATOMS: atom_id res chain seq x y z
N MET A 1 -6.35 -0.79 -3.50
CA MET A 1 -7.09 0.48 -3.64
C MET A 1 -7.39 0.86 -5.08
N GLN A 2 -6.41 0.86 -6.01
CA GLN A 2 -6.62 1.36 -7.39
C GLN A 2 -7.84 0.77 -8.11
N VAL A 3 -8.04 -0.55 -8.11
CA VAL A 3 -9.21 -1.20 -8.75
C VAL A 3 -10.55 -0.63 -8.28
N LEU A 4 -10.71 -0.43 -6.96
CA LEU A 4 -11.94 0.13 -6.39
C LEU A 4 -12.14 1.59 -6.79
N SER A 5 -11.07 2.40 -6.77
CA SER A 5 -11.13 3.82 -7.15
C SER A 5 -11.59 3.98 -8.60
N TYR A 6 -11.03 3.20 -9.52
CA TYR A 6 -11.45 3.22 -10.92
C TYR A 6 -12.89 2.73 -11.11
N LEU A 7 -13.31 1.70 -10.37
CA LEU A 7 -14.69 1.24 -10.42
C LEU A 7 -15.68 2.30 -9.90
N HIS A 8 -15.31 3.05 -8.86
CA HIS A 8 -16.11 4.18 -8.37
C HIS A 8 -16.24 5.27 -9.45
N LEU A 9 -15.13 5.62 -10.12
CA LEU A 9 -15.14 6.57 -11.24
C LEU A 9 -16.02 6.10 -12.40
N VAL A 10 -16.07 4.79 -12.69
CA VAL A 10 -16.99 4.22 -13.68
C VAL A 10 -18.45 4.44 -13.28
N LEU A 11 -18.79 4.26 -12.00
CA LEU A 11 -20.14 4.50 -11.48
C LEU A 11 -20.50 6.00 -11.49
N GLU A 12 -19.58 6.88 -11.10
CA GLU A 12 -19.77 8.35 -11.14
C GLU A 12 -19.94 8.85 -12.58
N ALA A 13 -19.16 8.32 -13.52
CA ALA A 13 -19.25 8.65 -14.94
C ALA A 13 -20.58 8.22 -15.61
N GLN A 14 -21.47 7.56 -14.87
CA GLN A 14 -22.80 7.12 -15.32
C GLN A 14 -23.96 7.94 -14.74
N ASP A 15 -23.76 8.76 -13.70
CA ASP A 15 -24.85 9.56 -13.10
C ASP A 15 -25.18 10.79 -13.95
N GLU A 16 -26.43 11.00 -14.36
CA GLU A 16 -26.82 11.82 -15.55
C GLU A 16 -26.91 13.34 -15.31
N THR A 17 -26.44 13.87 -14.18
CA THR A 17 -26.93 15.18 -13.70
C THR A 17 -26.12 16.43 -14.07
N ASP A 18 -25.01 16.38 -14.82
CA ASP A 18 -24.29 17.62 -15.21
C ASP A 18 -23.41 17.54 -16.48
N ASN A 19 -23.35 18.68 -17.20
CA ASN A 19 -22.60 19.08 -18.42
C ASN A 19 -21.90 18.02 -19.31
N ASP A 20 -22.26 18.00 -20.61
CA ASP A 20 -21.89 16.99 -21.62
C ASP A 20 -20.39 16.97 -22.01
N GLU A 21 -19.72 18.14 -22.02
CA GLU A 21 -18.32 18.26 -22.51
C GLU A 21 -17.29 17.68 -21.52
N SER A 22 -17.39 18.04 -20.22
CA SER A 22 -16.48 17.53 -19.18
C SER A 22 -16.62 16.02 -18.96
N ARG A 23 -17.80 15.43 -19.21
CA ARG A 23 -18.00 13.98 -19.15
C ARG A 23 -17.33 13.25 -20.31
N SER A 24 -17.36 13.83 -21.51
CA SER A 24 -16.68 13.26 -22.67
C SER A 24 -15.17 13.15 -22.41
N GLU A 25 -14.57 14.20 -21.85
CA GLU A 25 -13.16 14.21 -21.45
C GLU A 25 -12.87 13.19 -20.34
N LEU A 26 -13.69 13.15 -19.29
CA LEU A 26 -13.56 12.18 -18.19
C LEU A 26 -13.65 10.73 -18.71
N ARG A 27 -14.63 10.41 -19.56
CA ARG A 27 -14.81 9.07 -20.13
C ARG A 27 -13.64 8.68 -21.04
N SER A 28 -13.11 9.63 -21.82
CA SER A 28 -11.93 9.41 -22.66
C SER A 28 -10.70 9.09 -21.80
N SER A 29 -10.43 9.92 -20.79
CA SER A 29 -9.32 9.70 -19.85
C SER A 29 -9.45 8.38 -19.10
N LEU A 30 -10.64 8.09 -18.56
CA LEU A 30 -10.94 6.88 -17.82
C LEU A 30 -10.79 5.62 -18.69
N SER A 31 -11.23 5.68 -19.95
CA SER A 31 -11.09 4.57 -20.90
C SER A 31 -9.62 4.23 -21.18
N GLY A 32 -8.77 5.26 -21.32
CA GLY A 32 -7.32 5.08 -21.45
C GLY A 32 -6.72 4.33 -20.26
N SER A 33 -6.93 4.84 -19.04
CA SER A 33 -6.42 4.22 -17.81
C SER A 33 -6.97 2.81 -17.58
N LEU A 34 -8.26 2.57 -17.85
CA LEU A 34 -8.85 1.24 -17.72
C LEU A 34 -8.32 0.26 -18.77
N THR A 35 -7.89 0.73 -19.93
CA THR A 35 -7.24 -0.13 -20.92
C THR A 35 -5.89 -0.62 -20.40
N GLU A 36 -5.07 0.28 -19.84
CA GLU A 36 -3.79 -0.06 -19.22
C GLU A 36 -3.95 -0.99 -18.01
N LEU A 37 -4.98 -0.76 -17.21
CA LEU A 37 -5.24 -1.52 -15.98
C LEU A 37 -5.98 -2.85 -16.21
N ARG A 38 -6.32 -3.22 -17.46
CA ARG A 38 -7.06 -4.45 -17.77
C ARG A 38 -6.53 -5.69 -17.04
N PRO A 39 -5.22 -5.99 -17.01
CA PRO A 39 -4.72 -7.20 -16.34
C PRO A 39 -5.04 -7.23 -14.83
N LEU A 40 -5.06 -6.07 -14.18
CA LEU A 40 -5.41 -5.96 -12.76
C LEU A 40 -6.91 -6.06 -12.57
N MET A 41 -7.68 -5.35 -13.40
CA MET A 41 -9.14 -5.33 -13.30
C MET A 41 -9.73 -6.72 -13.54
N THR A 42 -9.29 -7.46 -14.57
CA THR A 42 -9.79 -8.81 -14.85
C THR A 42 -9.37 -9.84 -13.80
N ARG A 43 -8.24 -9.62 -13.14
CA ARG A 43 -7.75 -10.48 -12.06
C ARG A 43 -8.51 -10.30 -10.75
N TYR A 44 -8.86 -9.07 -10.40
CA TYR A 44 -9.36 -8.74 -9.06
C TYR A 44 -10.84 -8.39 -9.01
N LEU A 45 -11.48 -8.02 -10.13
CA LEU A 45 -12.93 -7.81 -10.16
C LEU A 45 -13.67 -9.15 -10.19
N PRO A 46 -14.86 -9.22 -9.59
CA PRO A 46 -15.75 -10.35 -9.78
C PRO A 46 -16.03 -10.59 -11.27
N PRO A 47 -16.11 -11.85 -11.75
CA PRO A 47 -16.25 -12.16 -13.17
C PRO A 47 -17.39 -11.41 -13.87
N GLY A 48 -18.55 -11.26 -13.22
CA GLY A 48 -19.69 -10.53 -13.80
C GLY A 48 -19.41 -9.04 -14.03
N ILE A 49 -18.70 -8.38 -13.10
CA ILE A 49 -18.31 -6.97 -13.22
C ILE A 49 -17.19 -6.85 -14.25
N ALA A 50 -16.21 -7.76 -14.22
CA ALA A 50 -15.11 -7.80 -15.18
C ALA A 50 -15.61 -7.94 -16.62
N SER A 51 -16.56 -8.84 -16.88
CA SER A 51 -17.17 -9.01 -18.21
C SER A 51 -18.06 -7.85 -18.61
N ALA A 52 -18.71 -7.16 -17.67
CA ALA A 52 -19.47 -5.96 -17.95
C ALA A 52 -18.56 -4.80 -18.39
N LEU A 53 -17.36 -4.72 -17.79
CA LEU A 53 -16.32 -3.75 -18.11
C LEU A 53 -15.56 -4.10 -19.40
N TYR A 54 -15.19 -5.37 -19.59
CA TYR A 54 -14.45 -5.88 -20.73
C TYR A 54 -15.22 -7.02 -21.41
N PRO A 55 -16.12 -6.70 -22.34
CA PRO A 55 -17.00 -7.71 -22.95
C PRO A 55 -16.25 -8.68 -23.88
N ALA A 56 -15.06 -8.30 -24.35
CA ALA A 56 -14.16 -9.14 -25.13
C ALA A 56 -12.70 -8.76 -24.84
N GLU A 57 -11.78 -9.67 -25.16
CA GLU A 57 -10.34 -9.56 -24.86
C GLU A 57 -9.71 -8.26 -25.38
N ASP A 58 -10.05 -7.87 -26.62
CA ASP A 58 -9.51 -6.67 -27.30
C ASP A 58 -10.50 -5.48 -27.35
N ALA A 59 -11.72 -5.65 -26.82
CA ALA A 59 -12.71 -4.58 -26.85
C ALA A 59 -12.36 -3.49 -25.82
N PRO A 60 -12.52 -2.19 -26.12
CA PRO A 60 -12.29 -1.12 -25.15
C PRO A 60 -13.20 -1.28 -23.92
N PRO A 61 -12.80 -0.74 -22.75
CA PRO A 61 -13.62 -0.78 -21.56
C PRO A 61 -14.98 -0.11 -21.82
N ARG A 62 -16.04 -0.80 -21.43
CA ARG A 62 -17.40 -0.32 -21.55
C ARG A 62 -17.78 0.47 -20.30
N LEU A 63 -18.24 1.70 -20.49
CA LEU A 63 -18.60 2.64 -19.40
C LEU A 63 -20.10 2.94 -19.32
N ASP A 64 -20.90 2.31 -20.18
CA ASP A 64 -22.35 2.34 -20.25
C ASP A 64 -22.91 1.01 -19.71
N TRP A 65 -23.10 0.95 -18.39
CA TRP A 65 -23.58 -0.27 -17.75
C TRP A 65 -25.10 -0.24 -17.58
N ASP A 66 -25.71 -1.40 -17.80
CA ASP A 66 -27.10 -1.59 -17.43
C ASP A 66 -27.27 -1.50 -15.89
N ALA A 67 -28.54 -1.41 -15.45
CA ALA A 67 -28.84 -1.30 -14.03
C ALA A 67 -28.31 -2.50 -13.23
N ALA A 68 -28.36 -3.72 -13.78
CA ALA A 68 -27.90 -4.92 -13.09
C ALA A 68 -26.39 -4.90 -12.83
N ALA A 69 -25.60 -4.51 -13.82
CA ALA A 69 -24.14 -4.38 -13.69
C ALA A 69 -23.77 -3.24 -12.74
N ARG A 70 -24.48 -2.11 -12.78
CA ARG A 70 -24.30 -1.01 -11.80
C ARG A 70 -24.57 -1.46 -10.37
N ASP A 71 -25.71 -2.11 -10.13
CA ASP A 71 -26.11 -2.57 -8.80
C ASP A 71 -25.12 -3.61 -8.26
N ALA A 72 -24.69 -4.56 -9.11
CA ALA A 72 -23.70 -5.55 -8.73
C ALA A 72 -22.35 -4.91 -8.36
N ALA A 73 -21.89 -3.92 -9.12
CA ALA A 73 -20.67 -3.21 -8.83
C ALA A 73 -20.76 -2.33 -7.59
N ALA A 74 -21.86 -1.60 -7.40
CA ALA A 74 -22.10 -0.81 -6.21
C ALA A 74 -22.15 -1.69 -4.94
N ALA A 75 -22.85 -2.82 -5.00
CA ALA A 75 -22.91 -3.78 -3.91
C ALA A 75 -21.53 -4.36 -3.58
N TRP A 76 -20.74 -4.71 -4.61
CA TRP A 76 -19.37 -5.20 -4.41
C TRP A 76 -18.46 -4.13 -3.81
N CYS A 77 -18.52 -2.88 -4.31
CA CYS A 77 -17.77 -1.75 -3.75
C CYS A 77 -18.10 -1.52 -2.27
N ALA A 78 -19.40 -1.57 -1.92
CA ALA A 78 -19.85 -1.40 -0.55
C ALA A 78 -19.35 -2.53 0.36
N ALA A 79 -19.44 -3.78 -0.09
CA ALA A 79 -18.93 -4.94 0.65
C ALA A 79 -17.42 -4.85 0.85
N TRP A 80 -16.66 -4.56 -0.20
CA TRP A 80 -15.20 -4.38 -0.13
C TRP A 80 -14.81 -3.25 0.82
N LYS A 81 -15.52 -2.11 0.76
CA LYS A 81 -15.30 -0.99 1.68
C LYS A 81 -15.58 -1.38 3.13
N ALA A 82 -16.65 -2.13 3.40
CA ALA A 82 -16.96 -2.59 4.75
C ALA A 82 -15.87 -3.53 5.29
N ASP A 83 -15.36 -4.44 4.46
CA ASP A 83 -14.25 -5.33 4.80
C ASP A 83 -12.95 -4.56 5.05
N TRP A 84 -12.64 -3.58 4.20
CA TRP A 84 -11.48 -2.70 4.37
C TRP A 84 -11.57 -1.89 5.67
N ASP A 85 -12.70 -1.22 5.90
CA ASP A 85 -12.91 -0.43 7.11
C ASP A 85 -12.82 -1.32 8.37
N ARG A 86 -13.27 -2.57 8.29
CA ARG A 86 -13.10 -3.57 9.36
C ARG A 86 -11.63 -3.92 9.57
N ALA A 87 -10.88 -4.16 8.52
CA ALA A 87 -9.45 -4.46 8.61
C ALA A 87 -8.66 -3.28 9.22
N CYS A 88 -8.95 -2.04 8.78
CA CYS A 88 -8.35 -0.84 9.37
C CYS A 88 -8.66 -0.71 10.86
N ARG A 89 -9.92 -0.93 11.28
CA ARG A 89 -10.29 -0.92 12.70
C ARG A 89 -9.53 -1.98 13.49
N LEU A 90 -9.49 -3.22 12.99
CA LEU A 90 -8.78 -4.31 13.66
C LEU A 90 -7.28 -4.00 13.80
N SER A 91 -6.65 -3.49 12.74
CA SER A 91 -5.24 -3.08 12.77
C SER A 91 -4.99 -1.99 13.83
N HIS A 92 -5.86 -0.99 13.89
CA HIS A 92 -5.78 0.07 14.88
C HIS A 92 -6.00 -0.45 16.32
N GLU A 93 -6.99 -1.31 16.54
CA GLU A 93 -7.26 -1.94 17.83
C GLU A 93 -6.09 -2.81 18.30
N THR A 94 -5.47 -3.57 17.39
CA THR A 94 -4.25 -4.34 17.67
C THR A 94 -3.14 -3.42 18.15
N PHE A 95 -2.86 -2.33 17.43
CA PHE A 95 -1.84 -1.36 17.85
C PHE A 95 -2.14 -0.78 19.24
N LEU A 96 -3.39 -0.34 19.48
CA LEU A 96 -3.79 0.20 20.79
C LEU A 96 -3.60 -0.82 21.92
N SER A 97 -3.85 -2.11 21.66
CA SER A 97 -3.70 -3.16 22.67
C SER A 97 -2.25 -3.42 23.09
N ILE A 98 -1.29 -3.11 22.21
CA ILE A 98 0.15 -3.32 22.47
C ILE A 98 0.91 -2.03 22.78
N LYS A 99 0.30 -0.86 22.53
CA LYS A 99 0.95 0.45 22.56
C LYS A 99 1.77 0.69 23.82
N ASP A 100 1.19 0.46 24.99
CA ASP A 100 1.82 0.75 26.29
C ASP A 100 3.02 -0.16 26.60
N ALA A 101 3.16 -1.28 25.89
CA ALA A 101 4.29 -2.19 26.01
C ALA A 101 5.41 -1.89 24.99
N LEU A 102 5.16 -1.02 24.01
CA LEU A 102 6.18 -0.61 23.04
C LEU A 102 7.13 0.43 23.64
N PRO A 103 8.38 0.55 23.14
CA PRO A 103 9.26 1.66 23.50
C PRO A 103 8.61 3.02 23.25
N GLU A 104 8.79 3.98 24.16
CA GLU A 104 8.15 5.31 24.08
C GLU A 104 8.42 6.02 22.74
N ALA A 105 9.66 5.97 22.25
CA ALA A 105 10.01 6.54 20.94
C ALA A 105 9.25 5.89 19.78
N LEU A 106 8.95 4.59 19.86
CA LEU A 106 8.17 3.90 18.82
C LEU A 106 6.69 4.30 18.87
N GLN A 107 6.15 4.50 20.08
CA GLN A 107 4.79 5.00 20.24
C GLN A 107 4.65 6.39 19.60
N GLN A 108 5.55 7.33 19.94
CA GLN A 108 5.57 8.68 19.40
C GLN A 108 5.75 8.69 17.88
N PHE A 109 6.64 7.81 17.39
CA PHE A 109 6.87 7.65 15.96
C PHE A 109 5.60 7.24 15.22
N ARG A 110 4.89 6.21 15.69
CA ARG A 110 3.66 5.71 15.05
C ARG A 110 2.50 6.70 15.08
N GLU A 111 2.50 7.63 16.01
CA GLU A 111 1.50 8.70 16.07
C GLU A 111 1.81 9.86 15.12
N THR A 112 3.08 10.05 14.76
CA THR A 112 3.54 11.25 14.04
C THR A 112 3.89 10.96 12.59
N PHE A 113 4.44 9.78 12.29
CA PHE A 113 5.00 9.45 10.99
C PHE A 113 4.28 8.25 10.37
N SER A 114 4.02 8.34 9.05
CA SER A 114 3.64 7.21 8.21
C SER A 114 4.69 6.97 7.14
N LEU A 115 5.29 5.79 7.13
CA LEU A 115 6.31 5.42 6.15
C LEU A 115 5.72 5.08 4.77
N HIS A 116 4.41 5.15 4.57
CA HIS A 116 3.80 4.88 3.26
C HIS A 116 4.39 5.80 2.19
N ASP A 117 4.93 5.20 1.13
CA ASP A 117 5.68 5.82 0.03
C ASP A 117 7.08 6.36 0.39
N ALA A 118 7.61 6.06 1.59
CA ALA A 118 8.99 6.37 1.93
C ALA A 118 9.96 5.47 1.15
N ARG A 119 11.02 6.06 0.58
CA ARG A 119 12.05 5.31 -0.15
C ARG A 119 13.24 5.00 0.75
N ILE A 120 13.68 3.73 0.79
CA ILE A 120 14.88 3.33 1.52
C ILE A 120 16.13 3.86 0.79
N LEU A 121 16.94 4.66 1.48
CA LEU A 121 18.21 5.20 1.00
C LEU A 121 19.39 4.27 1.33
N SER A 122 19.37 3.70 2.52
CA SER A 122 20.41 2.77 2.99
C SER A 122 19.90 1.87 4.10
N VAL A 123 20.54 0.71 4.21
CA VAL A 123 20.38 -0.27 5.28
C VAL A 123 21.77 -0.55 5.84
N ASN A 124 21.97 -0.29 7.13
CA ASN A 124 23.23 -0.58 7.81
C ASN A 124 22.94 -1.50 8.99
N SER A 125 23.56 -2.68 9.00
CA SER A 125 23.53 -3.60 10.12
C SER A 125 24.92 -3.70 10.75
N VAL A 126 25.01 -3.52 12.07
CA VAL A 126 26.25 -3.66 12.83
C VAL A 126 25.90 -4.32 14.15
N GLU A 127 26.49 -5.48 14.43
CA GLU A 127 26.24 -6.28 15.64
C GLU A 127 24.73 -6.53 15.85
N ASP A 128 24.16 -6.02 16.93
CA ASP A 128 22.75 -6.15 17.32
C ASP A 128 21.90 -4.92 16.94
N ALA A 129 22.36 -4.11 15.99
CA ALA A 129 21.70 -2.89 15.56
C ALA A 129 21.44 -2.84 14.05
N ILE A 130 20.28 -2.30 13.69
CA ILE A 130 19.91 -1.97 12.31
C ILE A 130 19.58 -0.48 12.24
N ILE A 131 20.12 0.19 11.23
CA ILE A 131 19.82 1.58 10.89
C ILE A 131 19.28 1.62 9.47
N LEU A 132 18.05 2.11 9.34
CA LEU A 132 17.40 2.36 8.06
C LEU A 132 17.32 3.86 7.82
N SER A 133 17.77 4.32 6.65
CA SER A 133 17.60 5.72 6.25
C SER A 133 16.59 5.81 5.11
N PHE A 134 15.73 6.82 5.16
CA PHE A 134 14.62 7.02 4.25
C PHE A 134 14.65 8.43 3.64
N ASP A 135 14.20 8.49 2.40
CA ASP A 135 13.73 9.69 1.71
C ASP A 135 12.20 9.68 1.76
N CYS A 136 11.64 10.63 2.52
CA CYS A 136 10.21 10.76 2.75
C CYS A 136 9.54 11.76 1.81
N ALA A 137 10.20 12.21 0.73
CA ALA A 137 9.61 13.19 -0.20
C ALA A 137 8.30 12.70 -0.87
N GLY A 138 8.08 11.38 -0.93
CA GLY A 138 6.83 10.78 -1.42
C GLY A 138 5.74 10.60 -0.36
N CYS A 139 6.07 10.74 0.92
CA CYS A 139 5.12 10.51 2.00
C CYS A 139 4.04 11.60 2.05
N LEU A 140 2.81 11.22 2.38
CA LEU A 140 1.69 12.16 2.47
C LEU A 140 1.72 13.06 3.72
N THR A 141 2.38 12.62 4.79
CA THR A 141 2.26 13.23 6.13
C THR A 141 3.48 14.02 6.57
N HIS A 142 4.64 13.81 5.92
CA HIS A 142 5.89 14.46 6.24
C HIS A 142 6.83 14.40 5.04
N ALA A 143 7.80 15.31 4.97
CA ALA A 143 8.85 15.30 3.97
C ALA A 143 10.23 15.30 4.65
N GLY A 144 11.30 15.17 3.87
CA GLY A 144 12.67 15.22 4.38
C GLY A 144 13.29 13.84 4.57
N ALA A 145 14.38 13.79 5.34
CA ALA A 145 15.11 12.57 5.61
C ALA A 145 14.75 12.01 6.99
N LEU A 146 14.57 10.70 7.07
CA LEU A 146 14.23 9.99 8.29
C LEU A 146 15.20 8.83 8.50
N GLU A 147 15.67 8.68 9.73
CA GLU A 147 16.56 7.59 10.13
C GLU A 147 15.90 6.82 11.28
N LEU A 148 15.72 5.52 11.09
CA LEU A 148 15.19 4.60 12.09
C LEU A 148 16.32 3.74 12.63
N ARG A 149 16.38 3.60 13.96
CA ARG A 149 17.42 2.86 14.65
C ARG A 149 16.80 1.79 15.53
N PHE A 150 17.14 0.54 15.24
CA PHE A 150 16.74 -0.63 16.01
C PHE A 150 17.96 -1.15 16.76
N ARG A 151 17.82 -1.52 18.03
CA ARG A 151 18.90 -2.14 18.82
C ARG A 151 18.41 -3.34 19.61
N GLY A 152 19.32 -4.22 20.00
CA GLY A 152 18.98 -5.52 20.56
C GLY A 152 18.20 -6.35 19.55
N VAL A 153 18.61 -6.31 18.29
CA VAL A 153 17.95 -7.01 17.19
C VAL A 153 18.20 -8.51 17.32
N GLU A 154 17.12 -9.28 17.42
CA GLU A 154 17.17 -10.73 17.32
C GLU A 154 17.11 -11.09 15.83
N MET A 155 18.26 -11.08 15.15
CA MET A 155 18.31 -11.26 13.70
C MET A 155 17.70 -12.61 13.28
N THR A 156 16.62 -12.55 12.51
CA THR A 156 16.02 -13.73 11.88
C THR A 156 16.39 -13.87 10.40
N GLU A 157 16.72 -12.77 9.72
CA GLU A 157 17.13 -12.74 8.30
C GLU A 157 18.15 -11.61 8.05
N GLU A 158 19.10 -11.81 7.11
CA GLU A 158 20.03 -10.76 6.70
C GLU A 158 19.28 -9.70 5.88
N LEU A 159 19.00 -8.54 6.48
CA LEU A 159 18.60 -7.35 5.73
C LEU A 159 19.78 -6.89 4.88
N THR A 160 19.69 -7.13 3.58
CA THR A 160 20.78 -6.81 2.65
C THR A 160 20.67 -5.37 2.14
N SER A 161 21.80 -4.83 1.70
CA SER A 161 21.87 -3.56 0.95
C SER A 161 21.03 -3.58 -0.34
N ALA A 162 20.57 -4.76 -0.76
CA ALA A 162 19.69 -4.93 -1.88
C ALA A 162 18.40 -4.12 -1.70
N LEU A 163 17.88 -3.92 -0.48
CA LEU A 163 16.66 -3.13 -0.21
C LEU A 163 16.76 -1.64 -0.57
N ARG A 164 17.93 -1.15 -0.98
CA ARG A 164 18.10 0.23 -1.44
C ARG A 164 17.17 0.55 -2.60
N SER A 165 16.52 1.71 -2.52
CA SER A 165 15.51 2.21 -3.45
C SER A 165 14.14 1.54 -3.36
N ALA A 166 13.96 0.52 -2.51
CA ALA A 166 12.64 -0.02 -2.23
C ALA A 166 11.77 1.04 -1.54
N VAL A 167 10.47 1.01 -1.87
CA VAL A 167 9.44 1.90 -1.36
C VAL A 167 8.63 1.15 -0.30
N TRP A 168 8.44 1.79 0.84
CA TRP A 168 7.69 1.24 1.94
C TRP A 168 6.19 1.41 1.71
N LEU A 169 5.43 0.31 1.72
CA LEU A 169 4.00 0.35 1.42
C LEU A 169 3.17 0.26 2.70
N TYR A 170 3.35 -0.83 3.45
CA TYR A 170 2.55 -1.14 4.62
C TYR A 170 3.42 -1.74 5.70
N ASP A 171 3.03 -1.56 6.95
CA ASP A 171 3.74 -2.14 8.07
C ASP A 171 2.83 -2.49 9.24
N GLU A 172 3.25 -3.52 9.97
CA GLU A 172 2.56 -4.08 11.12
C GLU A 172 3.54 -4.24 12.27
N LEU A 173 3.03 -4.02 13.48
CA LEU A 173 3.77 -4.15 14.74
C LEU A 173 3.11 -5.21 15.61
N GLU A 174 3.94 -6.10 16.14
CA GLU A 174 3.54 -7.14 17.09
C GLU A 174 4.48 -7.12 18.31
N LEU A 175 4.02 -7.65 19.43
CA LEU A 175 4.89 -7.98 20.57
C LEU A 175 5.33 -9.42 20.47
N THR A 176 6.58 -9.69 20.83
CA THR A 176 7.09 -11.05 20.97
C THR A 176 7.06 -11.47 22.43
N ASP A 177 7.01 -12.78 22.67
CA ASP A 177 7.11 -13.36 24.02
C ASP A 177 8.48 -13.09 24.69
N SER A 178 9.50 -12.68 23.92
CA SER A 178 10.87 -12.42 24.39
C SER A 178 11.11 -10.99 24.90
N GLY A 179 10.05 -10.17 25.00
CA GLY A 179 10.14 -8.76 25.36
C GLY A 179 10.76 -7.89 24.26
N CYS A 180 10.71 -8.38 23.01
CA CYS A 180 10.99 -7.60 21.81
C CYS A 180 9.65 -7.14 21.20
N PHE A 181 9.71 -6.14 20.33
CA PHE A 181 8.66 -5.90 19.34
C PHE A 181 9.15 -6.42 17.99
N ASP A 182 8.20 -6.77 17.15
CA ASP A 182 8.43 -7.27 15.81
C ASP A 182 7.77 -6.33 14.80
N TRP A 183 8.58 -5.78 13.91
CA TRP A 183 8.14 -4.86 12.88
C TRP A 183 8.24 -5.53 11.51
N LYS A 184 7.08 -5.79 10.92
CA LYS A 184 6.96 -6.36 9.57
C LYS A 184 6.61 -5.25 8.59
N ALA A 185 7.21 -5.27 7.42
CA ALA A 185 6.90 -4.29 6.40
C ALA A 185 6.87 -4.90 5.00
N LEU A 186 5.87 -4.50 4.24
CA LEU A 186 5.74 -4.78 2.82
C LEU A 186 6.37 -3.65 2.03
N LEU A 187 7.28 -4.02 1.15
CA LEU A 187 8.05 -3.13 0.30
C LEU A 187 7.71 -3.39 -1.17
N HIS A 188 7.74 -2.32 -1.96
CA HIS A 188 7.68 -2.34 -3.42
C HIS A 188 9.03 -1.94 -4.01
N GLY A 189 9.43 -2.64 -5.07
CA GLY A 189 10.56 -2.24 -5.90
C GLY A 189 11.67 -3.27 -5.92
N PHE A 190 12.58 -3.10 -6.86
CA PHE A 190 13.62 -4.08 -7.12
C PHE A 190 14.81 -3.85 -6.20
N PRO A 191 15.23 -4.87 -5.46
CA PRO A 191 16.56 -4.86 -4.92
C PRO A 191 17.55 -4.75 -6.08
N HIS A 192 18.48 -3.78 -6.05
CA HIS A 192 19.43 -3.60 -7.16
C HIS A 192 20.07 -4.93 -7.57
N GLY A 193 19.80 -5.40 -8.81
CA GLY A 193 20.38 -6.64 -9.37
C GLY A 193 19.39 -7.78 -9.65
N LEU A 194 18.09 -7.60 -9.42
CA LEU A 194 17.06 -8.53 -9.89
C LEU A 194 16.24 -7.87 -11.01
N ASP A 195 16.72 -8.01 -12.24
CA ASP A 195 15.93 -7.73 -13.43
C ASP A 195 14.77 -8.75 -13.47
N CYS A 196 13.54 -8.32 -13.23
CA CYS A 196 12.39 -9.14 -13.61
C CYS A 196 12.05 -8.84 -15.08
N GLU A 197 12.25 -9.80 -15.96
CA GLU A 197 11.85 -9.69 -17.37
C GLU A 197 10.32 -9.61 -17.56
N ASP A 198 9.55 -9.85 -16.50
CA ASP A 198 8.09 -9.76 -16.49
C ASP A 198 7.68 -8.66 -15.52
N GLY A 199 7.10 -7.55 -15.98
CA GLY A 199 6.71 -6.35 -15.22
C GLY A 199 5.71 -6.54 -14.06
N ILE A 200 5.96 -7.51 -13.19
CA ILE A 200 5.25 -7.79 -11.96
C ILE A 200 5.95 -6.99 -10.86
N LEU A 201 5.16 -6.18 -10.15
CA LEU A 201 5.57 -5.48 -8.93
C LEU A 201 6.19 -6.52 -7.96
N ALA A 202 7.51 -6.54 -7.84
CA ALA A 202 8.18 -7.36 -6.85
C ALA A 202 7.83 -6.80 -5.47
N LEU A 203 7.07 -7.59 -4.72
CA LEU A 203 6.73 -7.31 -3.33
C LEU A 203 7.71 -8.09 -2.45
N HIS A 204 8.32 -7.37 -1.51
CA HIS A 204 9.27 -7.94 -0.56
C HIS A 204 8.77 -7.68 0.85
N GLU A 205 8.75 -8.71 1.68
CA GLU A 205 8.50 -8.55 3.11
C GLU A 205 9.83 -8.46 3.84
N ILE A 206 9.91 -7.56 4.81
CA ILE A 206 11.00 -7.52 5.78
C ILE A 206 10.45 -7.65 7.19
N ARG A 207 11.25 -8.21 8.09
CA ARG A 207 10.91 -8.41 9.49
C ARG A 207 12.06 -7.97 10.38
N ILE A 208 11.78 -7.14 11.37
CA ILE A 208 12.75 -6.61 12.32
C ILE A 208 12.25 -6.84 13.75
N ALA A 209 12.79 -7.85 14.42
CA ALA A 209 12.56 -8.08 15.84
C ALA A 209 13.62 -7.32 16.67
N ALA A 210 13.22 -6.39 17.52
CA ALA A 210 14.13 -5.54 18.28
C ALA A 210 13.63 -5.23 19.70
N ARG A 211 14.56 -4.90 20.60
CA ARG A 211 14.26 -4.55 21.99
C ARG A 211 14.07 -3.06 22.21
N SER A 212 14.66 -2.24 21.35
CA SER A 212 14.55 -0.79 21.45
C SER A 212 14.53 -0.14 20.07
N PHE A 213 13.97 1.05 20.05
CA PHE A 213 13.76 1.87 18.86
C PHE A 213 14.07 3.32 19.18
N ASP A 214 14.67 4.01 18.21
CA ASP A 214 14.91 5.44 18.21
C ASP A 214 14.81 5.95 16.77
N TYR A 215 14.55 7.23 16.58
CA TYR A 215 14.46 7.83 15.26
C TYR A 215 14.99 9.25 15.23
N ARG A 216 15.46 9.67 14.05
CA ARG A 216 15.86 11.05 13.78
C ARG A 216 15.24 11.51 12.48
N HIS A 217 14.53 12.63 12.54
CA HIS A 217 13.95 13.28 11.37
C HIS A 217 14.66 14.63 11.13
N THR A 218 14.90 14.95 9.87
CA THR A 218 15.49 16.22 9.44
C THR A 218 14.70 16.76 8.26
N ASP A 219 14.14 17.96 8.42
CA ASP A 219 13.42 18.73 7.40
C ASP A 219 14.33 19.23 6.26
#